data_AF-A0A0M4H5C3-F1
#
_entry.id   AF-A0A0M4H5C3-F1
#
_cell.length_a   1.000
_cell.length_b   1.000
_cell.length_c   1.000
_cell.angle_alpha   90.00
_cell.angle_beta   90.00
_cell.angle_gamma   90.00
#
_symmetry.space_group_name_H-M   'P 1'
#
loop_
_entity.id
_entity.type
_entity.pdbx_description
1 polymer ?
#
loop_
_entity_poly.entity_id
_entity_poly.type
_entity_poly.pdbx_seq_one_letter_code
_entity_poly.pdbx_strand_id
1 'polypeptide(L)'
;MWTDDPDNPTIIVKEFYGPSSSCETDSDSCCAIFFSGASDAVLLPTWTLVTLYNFVTEQCKDKEGADLNRIKQLLKETLRPTSSHAERHETPNGTVDTLYWETRYGQVEMAKIEKEDHTYEGMIKVDGYPDGSNPSTVYRTNIS
;
A
#
# COMPACT_ATOMS: atom_id res chain seq x y z
N MET A 1 3.29 23.06 -8.14
CA MET A 1 3.10 22.12 -9.26
C MET A 1 4.35 21.27 -9.29
N TRP A 2 4.28 20.04 -8.79
CA TRP A 2 5.43 19.13 -8.78
C TRP A 2 5.33 18.32 -10.06
N THR A 3 6.32 18.47 -10.93
CA THR A 3 6.39 17.75 -12.19
C THR A 3 7.02 16.40 -11.89
N ASP A 4 6.21 15.35 -11.92
CA ASP A 4 6.71 13.98 -11.78
C ASP A 4 7.61 13.63 -12.96
N ASP A 5 8.70 12.95 -12.65
CA ASP A 5 9.56 12.27 -13.61
C ASP A 5 8.78 11.07 -14.17
N PRO A 6 8.41 11.05 -15.46
CA PRO A 6 7.59 10.00 -16.07
C PRO A 6 8.27 8.62 -16.05
N ASP A 7 9.60 8.58 -15.91
CA ASP A 7 10.36 7.35 -15.83
C ASP A 7 10.47 6.81 -14.39
N ASN A 8 9.96 7.54 -13.40
CA ASN A 8 10.27 7.31 -11.99
C ASN A 8 9.05 7.54 -11.08
N PRO A 9 8.02 6.67 -11.08
CA PRO A 9 6.83 6.86 -10.25
C PRO A 9 7.19 6.96 -8.77
N THR A 10 6.74 8.01 -8.11
CA THR A 10 6.96 8.25 -6.69
C THR A 10 5.72 7.79 -5.93
N ILE A 11 5.88 6.99 -4.87
CA ILE A 11 4.81 6.83 -3.87
C ILE A 11 4.71 8.18 -3.16
N ILE A 12 3.83 9.05 -3.63
CA ILE A 12 3.59 10.35 -3.00
C ILE A 12 2.50 10.16 -1.96
N VAL A 13 2.92 9.98 -0.71
CA VAL A 13 2.01 10.02 0.44
C VAL A 13 1.54 11.45 0.59
N LYS A 14 0.31 11.74 0.15
CA LYS A 14 -0.36 13.01 0.39
C LYS A 14 -1.59 12.75 1.23
N GLU A 15 -1.59 13.23 2.47
CA GLU A 15 -2.78 13.25 3.30
C GLU A 15 -3.79 14.22 2.68
N PHE A 16 -4.96 13.70 2.34
CA PHE A 16 -6.12 14.53 2.00
C PHE A 16 -7.01 14.64 3.22
N TYR A 17 -7.22 15.87 3.68
CA TYR A 17 -8.24 16.17 4.68
C TYR A 17 -9.50 16.59 3.92
N GLY A 18 -10.63 15.90 4.14
CA GLY A 18 -11.92 16.31 3.59
C GLY A 18 -12.33 17.70 4.07
N PRO A 19 -13.26 18.40 3.38
CA PRO A 19 -13.80 19.65 3.90
C PRO A 19 -14.42 19.39 5.26
N SER A 20 -13.99 20.14 6.28
CA SER A 20 -14.49 20.07 7.65
C SER A 20 -15.95 20.50 7.70
N SER A 21 -16.84 19.57 7.36
CA SER A 21 -18.28 19.66 7.55
C SER A 21 -18.58 19.11 8.94
N SER A 22 -19.08 19.98 9.81
CA SER A 22 -19.51 19.65 11.17
C SER A 22 -20.47 18.46 11.16
N CYS A 23 -20.21 17.48 12.03
CA CYS A 23 -20.92 16.21 12.22
C CYS A 23 -20.57 15.11 11.21
N GLU A 24 -19.35 14.59 11.30
CA GLU A 24 -19.06 13.16 11.51
C GLU A 24 -17.54 13.02 11.75
N THR A 25 -17.17 12.48 12.90
CA THR A 25 -15.80 12.10 13.26
C THR A 25 -15.41 10.88 12.45
N ASP A 26 -14.65 11.09 11.38
CA ASP A 26 -13.28 10.61 11.26
C ASP A 26 -12.68 11.30 10.03
N SER A 27 -11.51 11.93 10.18
CA SER A 27 -10.78 12.41 9.02
C SER A 27 -10.41 11.18 8.19
N ASP A 28 -11.13 10.94 7.09
CA ASP A 28 -10.81 9.90 6.09
C ASP A 28 -9.50 10.26 5.39
N SER A 29 -8.39 10.18 6.13
CA SER A 29 -7.06 10.36 5.58
C SER A 29 -6.82 9.20 4.61
N CYS A 30 -6.59 9.56 3.36
CA CYS A 30 -6.22 8.63 2.29
C CYS A 30 -4.78 8.91 1.85
N CYS A 31 -4.02 7.88 1.53
CA CYS A 31 -2.75 8.00 0.83
C CYS A 31 -2.97 7.74 -0.66
N ALA A 32 -2.13 8.33 -1.52
CA ALA A 32 -2.23 8.17 -2.96
C ALA A 32 -1.02 7.39 -3.49
N ILE A 33 -1.25 6.30 -4.23
CA ILE A 33 -0.21 5.61 -4.98
C ILE A 33 -0.38 6.00 -6.45
N PHE A 34 0.62 6.70 -7.00
CA PHE A 34 0.57 7.24 -8.36
C PHE A 34 1.05 6.21 -9.39
N PHE A 35 0.45 6.25 -10.59
CA PHE A 35 0.97 5.56 -11.76
C PHE A 35 2.28 6.22 -12.23
N SER A 36 2.81 5.74 -13.35
CA SER A 36 4.05 6.12 -14.02
C SER A 36 4.19 7.60 -14.42
N GLY A 37 4.10 8.52 -13.45
CA GLY A 37 4.10 9.97 -13.65
C GLY A 37 2.77 10.56 -14.14
N ALA A 38 1.63 9.89 -13.95
CA ALA A 38 0.32 10.35 -14.43
C ALA A 38 -0.52 11.00 -13.31
N SER A 39 -1.52 11.79 -13.71
CA SER A 39 -2.56 12.43 -12.89
C SER A 39 -3.47 11.46 -12.14
N ASP A 40 -3.36 10.16 -12.44
CA ASP A 40 -4.15 9.10 -11.87
C ASP A 40 -3.43 8.52 -10.64
N ALA A 41 -4.19 8.19 -9.60
CA ALA A 41 -3.67 7.55 -8.40
C ALA A 41 -4.72 6.60 -7.83
N VAL A 42 -4.26 5.57 -7.12
CA VAL A 42 -5.13 4.79 -6.24
C VAL A 42 -5.14 5.49 -4.88
N LEU A 43 -6.33 5.88 -4.41
CA LEU A 43 -6.51 6.40 -3.07
C LEU A 43 -6.73 5.22 -2.12
N LEU A 44 -5.83 5.05 -1.16
CA LEU A 44 -5.91 3.98 -0.18
C LEU A 44 -6.21 4.54 1.22
N PRO A 45 -6.97 3.82 2.05
CA PRO A 45 -7.17 4.19 3.46
C PRO A 45 -5.84 4.31 4.22
N THR A 46 -5.76 5.19 5.24
CA THR A 46 -4.53 5.41 6.02
C THR A 46 -3.92 4.14 6.61
N TRP A 47 -4.73 3.17 7.03
CA TRP A 47 -4.23 1.92 7.62
C TRP A 47 -3.33 1.13 6.64
N THR A 48 -3.59 1.27 5.34
CA THR A 48 -2.79 0.62 4.29
C THR A 48 -1.41 1.23 4.22
N LEU A 49 -1.27 2.55 4.46
CA LEU A 49 0.02 3.23 4.49
C LEU A 49 0.93 2.65 5.57
N VAL A 50 0.41 2.46 6.78
CA VAL A 50 1.18 1.89 7.91
C VAL A 50 1.65 0.48 7.56
N THR A 51 0.73 -0.34 7.04
CA THR A 51 1.03 -1.73 6.64
C THR A 51 2.10 -1.78 5.53
N LEU A 52 1.94 -0.95 4.49
CA LEU A 52 2.85 -0.87 3.36
C LEU A 52 4.23 -0.36 3.77
N TYR A 53 4.29 0.66 4.63
CA TYR A 53 5.53 1.21 5.16
C TYR A 53 6.30 0.17 5.98
N ASN A 54 5.61 -0.55 6.87
CA ASN A 54 6.21 -1.60 7.69
C ASN A 54 6.71 -2.76 6.81
N PHE A 55 5.95 -3.14 5.79
CA PHE A 55 6.37 -4.15 4.82
C PHE A 55 7.65 -3.74 4.08
N VAL A 56 7.68 -2.55 3.46
CA VAL A 56 8.85 -2.06 2.72
C VAL A 56 10.06 -1.94 3.65
N THR A 57 9.86 -1.48 4.88
CA THR A 57 10.92 -1.38 5.89
C THR A 57 11.49 -2.75 6.22
N GLU A 58 10.65 -3.76 6.45
CA GLU A 58 11.11 -5.12 6.75
C GLU A 58 11.84 -5.74 5.56
N GLN A 59 11.37 -5.53 4.32
CA GLN A 59 12.05 -6.04 3.12
C GLN A 59 13.43 -5.40 2.91
N CYS A 60 13.62 -4.14 3.34
CA CYS A 60 14.88 -3.42 3.26
C CYS A 60 15.81 -3.66 4.47
N LYS A 61 15.34 -4.35 5.49
CA LYS A 61 16.07 -4.54 6.75
C LYS A 61 17.34 -5.36 6.53
N ASP A 62 18.42 -4.94 7.19
CA ASP A 62 19.74 -5.56 7.09
C ASP A 62 20.34 -5.58 5.66
N LYS A 63 19.84 -4.71 4.76
CA LYS A 63 20.34 -4.54 3.40
C LYS A 63 21.08 -3.21 3.27
N GLU A 64 22.20 -3.23 2.55
CA GLU A 64 23.02 -2.03 2.33
C GLU A 64 23.53 -1.95 0.88
N GLY A 65 24.02 -0.75 0.50
CA GLY A 65 24.69 -0.53 -0.77
C GLY A 65 23.88 -0.97 -2.00
N ALA A 66 24.51 -1.76 -2.86
CA ALA A 66 23.89 -2.25 -4.10
C ALA A 66 22.68 -3.15 -3.86
N ASP A 67 22.69 -3.95 -2.78
CA ASP A 67 21.59 -4.86 -2.46
C ASP A 67 20.36 -4.11 -1.99
N LEU A 68 20.53 -3.08 -1.16
CA LEU A 68 19.44 -2.18 -0.76
C LEU A 68 18.82 -1.48 -1.98
N ASN A 69 19.66 -0.97 -2.89
CA ASN A 69 19.18 -0.33 -4.10
C ASN A 69 18.42 -1.31 -5.00
N ARG A 70 18.92 -2.54 -5.14
CA ARG A 70 18.24 -3.60 -5.89
C ARG A 70 16.87 -3.91 -5.31
N ILE A 71 16.77 -4.12 -3.99
CA ILE A 71 15.50 -4.43 -3.32
C ILE A 71 14.51 -3.28 -3.46
N LYS A 72 14.95 -2.03 -3.31
CA LYS A 72 14.09 -0.85 -3.53
C LYS A 72 13.53 -0.81 -4.95
N GLN A 73 14.32 -1.13 -5.96
CA GLN A 73 13.86 -1.18 -7.36
C GLN A 73 12.87 -2.33 -7.59
N LEU A 74 13.13 -3.50 -7.00
CA LEU A 74 12.19 -4.63 -7.08
C LEU A 74 10.85 -4.29 -6.44
N LEU A 75 10.85 -3.75 -5.21
CA LEU A 75 9.63 -3.33 -4.52
C LEU A 75 8.85 -2.27 -5.30
N LYS A 76 9.57 -1.32 -5.91
CA LYS A 76 8.95 -0.29 -6.75
C LYS A 76 8.20 -0.90 -7.94
N GLU A 77 8.82 -1.84 -8.64
CA GLU A 77 8.19 -2.52 -9.78
C GLU A 77 7.05 -3.45 -9.36
N THR A 78 7.21 -4.15 -8.23
CA THR A 78 6.22 -5.07 -7.67
C THR A 78 4.96 -4.38 -7.16
N LEU A 79 5.09 -3.23 -6.48
CA LEU A 79 3.94 -2.55 -5.85
C LEU A 79 3.21 -1.59 -6.80
N ARG A 80 3.80 -1.33 -7.98
CA ARG A 80 3.29 -0.37 -8.96
C ARG A 80 1.94 -0.83 -9.53
N PRO A 81 0.84 -0.09 -9.27
CA PRO A 81 -0.45 -0.49 -9.78
C PRO A 81 -0.51 -0.36 -11.31
N THR A 82 -1.27 -1.23 -11.97
CA THR A 82 -1.56 -1.17 -13.43
C THR A 82 -2.90 -0.52 -13.74
N SER A 83 -3.74 -0.28 -12.73
CA SER A 83 -5.01 0.43 -12.86
C SER A 83 -5.29 1.28 -11.63
N SER A 84 -6.03 2.39 -11.80
CA SER A 84 -6.52 3.28 -10.72
C SER A 84 -7.62 2.67 -9.87
N HIS A 85 -8.05 1.45 -10.21
CA HIS A 85 -9.09 0.75 -9.48
C HIS A 85 -8.48 -0.04 -8.31
N ALA A 86 -9.16 0.05 -7.17
CA ALA A 86 -8.98 -0.87 -6.06
C ALA A 86 -10.36 -1.30 -5.54
N GLU A 87 -10.47 -2.55 -5.16
CA GLU A 87 -11.69 -3.13 -4.61
C GLU A 87 -11.55 -3.25 -3.10
N ARG A 88 -12.58 -2.82 -2.38
CA ARG A 88 -12.65 -2.84 -0.92
C ARG A 88 -13.79 -3.72 -0.45
N HIS A 89 -13.53 -4.61 0.52
CA HIS A 89 -14.57 -5.44 1.11
C HIS A 89 -14.51 -5.41 2.63
N GLU A 90 -15.67 -5.28 3.25
CA GLU A 90 -15.80 -5.31 4.71
C GLU A 90 -16.70 -6.45 5.15
N THR A 91 -16.35 -7.07 6.26
CA THR A 91 -17.25 -8.00 6.95
C THR A 91 -18.39 -7.24 7.63
N PRO A 92 -19.59 -7.85 7.84
CA PRO A 92 -20.75 -7.17 8.44
C PRO A 92 -20.50 -6.53 9.82
N ASN A 93 -19.46 -6.99 10.52
CA ASN A 93 -19.08 -6.50 11.85
C ASN A 93 -17.87 -5.55 11.81
N GLY A 94 -17.35 -5.19 10.62
CA GLY A 94 -16.15 -4.35 10.48
C GLY A 94 -14.84 -5.03 10.88
N THR A 95 -14.88 -6.32 11.24
CA THR A 95 -13.74 -7.07 11.77
C THR A 95 -12.62 -7.27 10.76
N VAL A 96 -12.95 -7.23 9.47
CA VAL A 96 -11.99 -7.32 8.37
C VAL A 96 -12.38 -6.31 7.30
N ASP A 97 -11.41 -5.49 6.89
CA ASP A 97 -11.45 -4.59 5.75
C ASP A 97 -10.33 -4.98 4.79
N THR A 98 -10.67 -5.47 3.59
CA THR A 98 -9.69 -5.88 2.57
C THR A 98 -9.63 -4.86 1.44
N LEU A 99 -8.45 -4.73 0.85
CA LEU A 99 -8.15 -3.88 -0.29
C LEU A 99 -7.25 -4.66 -1.24
N TYR A 100 -7.50 -4.60 -2.54
CA TYR A 100 -6.53 -5.11 -3.52
C TYR A 100 -6.41 -4.27 -4.78
N TRP A 101 -5.24 -4.38 -5.42
CA TRP A 101 -4.97 -3.79 -6.73
C TRP A 101 -4.07 -4.71 -7.56
N GLU A 102 -4.21 -4.60 -8.89
CA GLU A 102 -3.40 -5.33 -9.85
C GLU A 102 -2.08 -4.62 -10.14
N THR A 103 -1.03 -5.42 -10.35
CA THR A 103 0.30 -4.96 -10.76
C THR A 103 0.79 -5.79 -11.93
N ARG A 104 1.90 -5.38 -12.55
CA ARG A 104 2.51 -6.16 -13.64
C ARG A 104 2.96 -7.56 -13.20
N TYR A 105 3.25 -7.75 -11.92
CA TYR A 105 3.82 -8.99 -11.38
C TYR A 105 2.83 -9.81 -10.55
N GLY A 106 1.56 -9.40 -10.51
CA GLY A 106 0.48 -10.08 -9.79
C GLY A 106 -0.32 -9.12 -8.91
N GLN A 107 -1.26 -9.67 -8.18
CA GLN A 107 -2.12 -8.91 -7.28
C GLN A 107 -1.35 -8.51 -6.01
N VAL A 108 -1.64 -7.32 -5.51
CA VAL A 108 -1.35 -6.95 -4.13
C VAL A 108 -2.66 -6.92 -3.37
N GLU A 109 -2.74 -7.69 -2.29
CA GLU A 109 -3.89 -7.77 -1.40
C GLU A 109 -3.46 -7.29 -0.01
N MET A 110 -4.31 -6.49 0.62
CA MET A 110 -4.13 -5.99 1.96
C MET A 110 -5.37 -6.24 2.78
N ALA A 111 -5.20 -6.47 4.08
CA ALA A 111 -6.31 -6.56 5.01
C ALA A 111 -5.98 -5.82 6.31
N LYS A 112 -6.96 -5.10 6.84
CA LYS A 112 -7.02 -4.65 8.22
C LYS A 112 -7.93 -5.61 8.98
N ILE A 113 -7.42 -6.21 10.04
CA ILE A 113 -8.11 -7.22 10.84
C ILE A 113 -8.18 -6.71 12.29
N GLU A 114 -9.39 -6.59 12.83
CA GLU A 114 -9.60 -6.28 14.24
C GLU A 114 -9.35 -7.53 15.10
N LYS A 115 -8.56 -7.40 16.15
CA LYS A 115 -8.26 -8.43 17.15
C LYS A 115 -9.28 -8.39 18.29
N GLU A 116 -9.29 -9.45 19.10
CA GLU A 116 -10.19 -9.57 20.27
C GLU A 116 -9.99 -8.44 21.30
N ASP A 117 -8.79 -7.84 21.37
CA ASP A 117 -8.47 -6.72 22.26
C ASP A 117 -8.74 -5.34 21.64
N HIS A 118 -9.49 -5.29 20.53
CA HIS A 118 -9.78 -4.10 19.74
C HIS A 118 -8.54 -3.39 19.14
N THR A 119 -7.39 -4.08 19.10
CA THR A 119 -6.25 -3.63 18.30
C THR A 119 -6.37 -4.12 16.86
N TYR A 120 -5.61 -3.52 15.93
CA TYR A 120 -5.67 -3.87 14.51
C TYR A 120 -4.37 -4.49 14.00
N GLU A 121 -4.51 -5.50 13.14
CA GLU A 121 -3.45 -6.09 12.34
C GLU A 121 -3.59 -5.67 10.88
N GLY A 122 -2.49 -5.22 10.29
CA GLY A 122 -2.33 -5.09 8.86
C GLY A 122 -1.70 -6.35 8.28
N MET A 123 -2.28 -6.88 7.22
CA MET A 123 -1.72 -7.92 6.39
C MET A 123 -1.48 -7.35 4.99
N ILE A 124 -0.38 -7.74 4.36
CA ILE A 124 -0.13 -7.53 2.93
C ILE A 124 0.36 -8.83 2.30
N LYS A 125 -0.23 -9.18 1.16
CA LYS A 125 0.16 -10.29 0.29
C LYS A 125 0.52 -9.72 -1.07
N VAL A 126 1.67 -10.12 -1.58
CA VAL A 126 2.23 -9.67 -2.85
C VAL A 126 2.54 -10.90 -3.67
N ASP A 127 1.87 -11.08 -4.80
CA ASP A 127 1.90 -12.36 -5.54
C ASP A 127 3.15 -12.60 -6.38
N GLY A 128 3.95 -11.58 -6.69
CA GLY A 128 5.15 -11.76 -7.51
C GLY A 128 6.21 -10.68 -7.39
N TYR A 129 7.43 -11.08 -7.75
CA TYR A 129 8.61 -10.21 -7.81
C TYR A 129 9.28 -10.31 -9.18
N PRO A 130 9.91 -9.24 -9.69
CA PRO A 130 10.63 -9.24 -10.96
C PRO A 130 11.87 -10.15 -11.01
N ASP A 131 12.15 -10.93 -9.96
CA ASP A 131 13.33 -11.79 -9.84
C ASP A 131 13.17 -13.18 -10.50
N GLY A 132 12.00 -13.44 -11.10
CA GLY A 132 11.70 -14.65 -11.86
C GLY A 132 11.38 -15.88 -11.01
N SER A 133 11.48 -15.79 -9.67
CA SER A 133 11.14 -16.90 -8.77
C SER A 133 9.65 -16.92 -8.41
N ASN A 134 8.97 -15.76 -8.47
CA ASN A 134 7.54 -15.56 -8.22
C ASN A 134 6.93 -16.20 -6.94
N PRO A 135 7.64 -16.32 -5.79
CA PRO A 135 6.97 -16.72 -4.56
C PRO A 135 6.14 -15.54 -4.04
N SER A 136 4.86 -15.80 -3.74
CA SER A 136 4.03 -14.83 -3.04
C SER A 136 4.65 -14.52 -1.67
N THR A 137 4.75 -13.23 -1.31
CA THR A 137 5.18 -12.81 0.02
C THR A 137 3.98 -12.36 0.84
N VAL A 138 3.83 -12.91 2.04
CA VAL A 138 2.81 -12.49 3.01
C VAL A 138 3.50 -11.89 4.23
N TYR A 139 3.07 -10.70 4.63
CA TYR A 139 3.59 -9.98 5.78
C TYR A 139 2.44 -9.50 6.67
N ARG A 140 2.67 -9.50 7.99
CA ARG A 140 1.71 -9.06 9.01
C ARG A 140 2.38 -8.11 9.98
N THR A 141 1.65 -7.10 10.41
CA THR A 141 2.14 -6.06 11.32
C THR A 141 0.99 -5.48 12.13
N ASN A 142 1.28 -4.94 13.32
CA ASN A 142 0.25 -4.19 14.05
C ASN A 142 0.13 -2.79 13.45
N ILE A 143 -1.10 -2.32 13.28
CA ILE A 143 -1.40 -0.98 12.78
C ILE A 143 -2.21 -0.24 13.85
N SER A 144 -1.48 0.42 14.74
CA SER A 144 -2.03 1.19 15.87
C SER A 144 -2.82 2.40 15.41
#